data_AF-A0A813GLS7-F1
#
_entry.id   AF-A0A813GLS7-F1
#
_cell.length_a   1.000
_cell.length_b   1.000
_cell.length_c   1.000
_cell.angle_alpha   90.00
_cell.angle_beta   90.00
_cell.angle_gamma   90.00
#
_symmetry.space_group_name_H-M   'P 1'
#
loop_
_entity.id
_entity.type
_entity.pdbx_description
1 polymer ?
#
loop_
_entity_poly.entity_id
_entity_poly.type
_entity_poly.pdbx_seq_one_letter_code
_entity_poly.pdbx_strand_id
1 'polypeptide(L)'
;MTSLTELFGEELLGKAGPVKTSDALAGKKNVMIYFSAHWCPPCRGFTPQLADKYGAFAADQNIEIVFVSSDQDDSSFNSYYGQMPWLALPFSNRSLRDSLSQKFDVQGMPALVVLDDKGTLVTTEGRGKVGEFLRPMGGGGPSAEASAALTDLFGEELLGKAGPVQTSEALAGKQHIMIYFSAHSCPHCRKFTPQLAERYFHIFAADIEIIFVSSDQYESSFNSYYGEMPWLALPFSERSLRDSLAQKFDVKGIPTLVLLGDEGTLVATEGPGRVDEFLRAMGGGSPPAGSQFCTLFYQFLFSRKPNRFALFSQGVRGINNKPDSNNNNNNKNKNKNNNNNKQPREQTQQQQNQQQQQHRQQLSLQEQCCVIS
;
A
#
# COMPACT_ATOMS: atom_id res chain seq x y z
N MET A 1 -26.35 18.37 -15.24
CA MET A 1 -25.69 18.27 -13.92
C MET A 1 -26.77 17.89 -12.95
N THR A 2 -26.63 16.75 -12.27
CA THR A 2 -27.67 16.21 -11.36
C THR A 2 -27.48 16.89 -10.03
N SER A 3 -28.49 17.57 -9.48
CA SER A 3 -28.32 18.23 -8.18
C SER A 3 -28.17 17.20 -7.04
N LEU A 4 -27.49 17.55 -5.95
CA LEU A 4 -27.41 16.67 -4.77
C LEU A 4 -28.80 16.36 -4.20
N THR A 5 -29.74 17.30 -4.29
CA THR A 5 -31.16 17.09 -3.92
C THR A 5 -31.84 16.08 -4.84
N GLU A 6 -31.57 16.08 -6.15
CA GLU A 6 -32.08 15.03 -7.06
C GLU A 6 -31.51 13.64 -6.72
N LEU A 7 -30.31 13.57 -6.16
CA LEU A 7 -29.66 12.30 -5.78
C LEU A 7 -30.16 11.74 -4.44
N PHE A 8 -30.33 12.59 -3.43
CA PHE A 8 -30.66 12.16 -2.06
C PHE A 8 -32.11 12.43 -1.64
N GLY A 9 -32.87 13.14 -2.46
CA GLY A 9 -34.20 13.65 -2.12
C GLY A 9 -34.14 14.97 -1.35
N GLU A 10 -35.29 15.48 -0.96
CA GLU A 10 -35.44 16.77 -0.24
C GLU A 10 -34.86 16.74 1.18
N GLU A 11 -34.89 15.57 1.82
CA GLU A 11 -34.54 15.41 3.23
C GLU A 11 -33.58 14.25 3.48
N LEU A 12 -32.59 14.50 4.33
CA LEU A 12 -31.70 13.53 4.94
C LEU A 12 -32.01 13.41 6.43
N LEU A 13 -31.59 12.31 7.04
CA LEU A 13 -31.65 12.12 8.48
C LEU A 13 -30.34 12.62 9.10
N GLY A 14 -30.44 13.65 9.95
CA GLY A 14 -29.38 14.08 10.85
C GLY A 14 -29.58 13.57 12.27
N LYS A 15 -28.60 13.83 13.15
CA LYS A 15 -28.65 13.40 14.56
C LYS A 15 -29.72 14.10 15.39
N ALA A 16 -30.10 15.31 14.99
CA ALA A 16 -31.18 16.07 15.62
C ALA A 16 -32.56 15.83 14.96
N GLY A 17 -32.64 14.95 13.97
CA GLY A 17 -33.85 14.71 13.17
C GLY A 17 -33.64 15.01 11.68
N PRO A 18 -34.74 15.05 10.90
CA PRO A 18 -34.68 15.34 9.47
C PRO A 18 -34.08 16.73 9.19
N VAL A 19 -33.25 16.81 8.16
CA VAL A 19 -32.59 18.02 7.67
C VAL A 19 -32.76 18.14 6.16
N LYS A 20 -32.89 19.36 5.64
CA LYS A 20 -32.96 19.58 4.20
C LYS A 20 -31.63 19.24 3.55
N THR A 21 -31.67 18.45 2.46
CA THR A 21 -30.48 18.04 1.73
C THR A 21 -29.67 19.22 1.21
N SER A 22 -30.35 20.26 0.70
CA SER A 22 -29.71 21.48 0.20
C SER A 22 -28.86 22.17 1.26
N ASP A 23 -29.35 22.22 2.49
CA ASP A 23 -28.74 22.98 3.58
C ASP A 23 -27.62 22.15 4.22
N ALA A 24 -27.87 20.85 4.39
CA ALA A 24 -26.92 19.93 5.01
C ALA A 24 -25.66 19.69 4.15
N LEU A 25 -25.81 19.71 2.82
CA LEU A 25 -24.72 19.49 1.87
C LEU A 25 -24.17 20.79 1.26
N ALA A 26 -24.71 21.96 1.65
CA ALA A 26 -24.22 23.25 1.15
C ALA A 26 -22.74 23.47 1.51
N GLY A 27 -21.96 23.93 0.54
CA GLY A 27 -20.54 24.26 0.73
C GLY A 27 -19.62 23.05 0.91
N LYS A 28 -20.14 21.82 0.81
CA LYS A 28 -19.32 20.61 0.87
C LYS A 28 -18.58 20.42 -0.45
N LYS A 29 -17.26 20.31 -0.38
CA LYS A 29 -16.39 20.06 -1.54
C LYS A 29 -16.59 18.65 -2.09
N ASN A 30 -16.77 17.68 -1.19
CA ASN A 30 -17.07 16.31 -1.55
C ASN A 30 -18.15 15.73 -0.65
N VAL A 31 -19.04 14.96 -1.25
CA VAL A 31 -20.07 14.19 -0.54
C VAL A 31 -19.82 12.71 -0.78
N MET A 32 -19.69 11.93 0.29
CA MET A 32 -19.45 10.49 0.19
C MET A 32 -20.72 9.70 0.49
N ILE A 33 -21.05 8.74 -0.35
CA ILE A 33 -22.16 7.81 -0.14
C ILE A 33 -21.59 6.53 0.46
N TYR A 34 -21.97 6.24 1.70
CA TYR A 34 -21.49 5.08 2.42
C TYR A 34 -22.54 3.97 2.45
N PHE A 35 -22.34 2.92 1.65
CA PHE A 35 -23.21 1.75 1.61
C PHE A 35 -22.71 0.71 2.61
N SER A 36 -23.54 0.40 3.61
CA SER A 36 -23.17 -0.48 4.70
C SER A 36 -24.39 -1.09 5.38
N ALA A 37 -24.18 -2.11 6.23
CA ALA A 37 -25.23 -2.73 7.02
C ALA A 37 -24.66 -3.32 8.33
N HIS A 38 -25.49 -3.41 9.36
CA HIS A 38 -25.07 -3.90 10.67
C HIS A 38 -24.66 -5.38 10.65
N TRP A 39 -25.42 -6.19 9.90
CA TRP A 39 -25.22 -7.63 9.78
C TRP A 39 -23.93 -7.99 9.02
N CYS A 40 -23.39 -7.07 8.23
CA CYS A 40 -22.20 -7.25 7.40
C CYS A 40 -20.90 -7.21 8.25
N PRO A 41 -20.13 -8.33 8.36
CA PRO A 41 -18.91 -8.37 9.16
C PRO A 41 -17.81 -7.37 8.76
N PRO A 42 -17.41 -7.24 7.47
CA PRO A 42 -16.37 -6.28 7.11
C PRO A 42 -16.80 -4.83 7.35
N CYS A 43 -18.12 -4.56 7.28
CA CYS A 43 -18.69 -3.25 7.56
C CYS A 43 -18.44 -2.79 9.01
N ARG A 44 -18.56 -3.72 9.97
CA ARG A 44 -18.32 -3.44 11.40
C ARG A 44 -16.85 -3.13 11.71
N GLY A 45 -15.91 -3.61 10.90
CA GLY A 45 -14.49 -3.27 11.04
C GLY A 45 -14.11 -1.93 10.41
N PHE A 46 -14.77 -1.58 9.30
CA PHE A 46 -14.48 -0.35 8.55
C PHE A 46 -15.15 0.90 9.14
N THR A 47 -16.38 0.77 9.65
CA THR A 47 -17.17 1.91 10.15
C THR A 47 -16.44 2.71 11.26
N PRO A 48 -15.83 2.08 12.28
CA PRO A 48 -15.11 2.83 13.30
C PRO A 48 -13.92 3.62 12.73
N GLN A 49 -13.15 3.01 11.83
CA GLN A 49 -12.01 3.67 11.18
C GLN A 49 -12.45 4.88 10.34
N LEU A 50 -13.56 4.75 9.61
CA LEU A 50 -14.14 5.85 8.85
C LEU A 50 -14.66 6.96 9.77
N ALA A 51 -15.30 6.61 10.89
CA ALA A 51 -15.79 7.56 11.89
C ALA A 51 -14.66 8.36 12.53
N ASP A 52 -13.54 7.71 12.87
CA ASP A 52 -12.36 8.37 13.43
C ASP A 52 -11.78 9.39 12.45
N LYS A 53 -11.58 9.00 11.18
CA LYS A 53 -11.07 9.90 10.12
C LYS A 53 -12.04 11.03 9.81
N TYR A 54 -13.34 10.75 9.77
CA TYR A 54 -14.37 11.76 9.58
C TYR A 54 -14.33 12.80 10.70
N GLY A 55 -14.33 12.35 11.96
CA GLY A 55 -14.28 13.24 13.12
C GLY A 55 -13.03 14.11 13.16
N ALA A 56 -11.90 13.61 12.64
CA ALA A 56 -10.65 14.35 12.58
C ALA A 56 -10.58 15.38 11.43
N PHE A 57 -11.15 15.09 10.25
CA PHE A 57 -10.81 15.84 9.04
C PHE A 57 -11.99 16.37 8.22
N ALA A 58 -13.21 15.86 8.42
CA ALA A 58 -14.32 16.18 7.53
C ALA A 58 -14.71 17.67 7.57
N ALA A 59 -14.63 18.31 8.74
CA ALA A 59 -14.92 19.73 8.88
C ALA A 59 -13.93 20.59 8.07
N ASP A 60 -12.64 20.36 8.24
CA ASP A 60 -11.57 21.13 7.59
C ASP A 60 -11.55 20.91 6.08
N GLN A 61 -11.85 19.69 5.63
CA GLN A 61 -11.90 19.33 4.20
C GLN A 61 -13.25 19.67 3.53
N ASN A 62 -14.21 20.21 4.29
CA ASN A 62 -15.59 20.43 3.83
C ASN A 62 -16.21 19.17 3.22
N ILE A 63 -16.08 18.04 3.91
CA ILE A 63 -16.62 16.74 3.48
C ILE A 63 -17.87 16.42 4.29
N GLU A 64 -18.81 15.72 3.67
CA GLU A 64 -19.93 15.09 4.36
C GLU A 64 -20.11 13.65 3.91
N ILE A 65 -20.59 12.80 4.82
CA ILE A 65 -20.92 11.40 4.52
C ILE A 65 -22.43 11.21 4.64
N VAL A 66 -23.02 10.55 3.65
CA VAL A 66 -24.43 10.12 3.66
C VAL A 66 -24.46 8.59 3.72
N PHE A 67 -24.87 8.06 4.86
CA PHE A 67 -25.06 6.63 5.07
C PHE A 67 -26.29 6.13 4.33
N VAL A 68 -26.10 5.04 3.59
CA VAL A 68 -27.14 4.33 2.85
C VAL A 68 -27.19 2.90 3.36
N SER A 69 -28.20 2.59 4.16
CA SER A 69 -28.31 1.29 4.82
C SER A 69 -28.83 0.20 3.90
N SER A 70 -28.24 -0.98 4.01
CA SER A 70 -28.77 -2.24 3.49
C SER A 70 -29.29 -3.17 4.59
N ASP A 71 -29.61 -2.63 5.76
CA ASP A 71 -30.28 -3.36 6.83
C ASP A 71 -31.71 -3.76 6.40
N GLN A 72 -32.21 -4.81 7.05
CA GLN A 72 -33.50 -5.41 6.72
C GLN A 72 -34.67 -4.75 7.46
N ASP A 73 -34.40 -4.06 8.56
CA ASP A 73 -35.40 -3.46 9.44
C ASP A 73 -34.90 -2.15 10.09
N ASP A 74 -35.85 -1.31 10.50
CA ASP A 74 -35.58 -0.01 11.15
C ASP A 74 -34.80 -0.13 12.46
N SER A 75 -34.97 -1.22 13.24
CA SER A 75 -34.28 -1.38 14.52
C SER A 75 -32.78 -1.59 14.31
N SER A 76 -32.42 -2.46 13.37
CA SER A 76 -31.04 -2.70 12.95
C SER A 76 -30.41 -1.43 12.36
N PHE A 77 -31.16 -0.71 11.51
CA PHE A 77 -30.74 0.59 10.98
C PHE A 77 -30.44 1.60 12.09
N ASN A 78 -31.39 1.83 13.01
CA ASN A 78 -31.27 2.84 14.05
C ASN A 78 -30.12 2.54 15.02
N SER A 79 -29.96 1.27 15.41
CA SER A 79 -28.87 0.82 16.28
C SER A 79 -27.49 1.08 15.66
N TYR A 80 -27.35 0.79 14.37
CA TYR A 80 -26.08 0.93 13.67
C TYR A 80 -25.78 2.38 13.29
N TYR A 81 -26.76 3.09 12.76
CA TYR A 81 -26.66 4.52 12.47
C TYR A 81 -26.35 5.33 13.74
N GLY A 82 -26.87 4.93 14.89
CA GLY A 82 -26.60 5.56 16.19
C GLY A 82 -25.12 5.62 16.56
N GLN A 83 -24.28 4.75 16.00
CA GLN A 83 -22.83 4.70 16.25
C GLN A 83 -22.01 5.56 15.28
N MET A 84 -22.63 6.15 14.26
CA MET A 84 -21.96 6.91 13.21
C MET A 84 -22.13 8.42 13.42
N PRO A 85 -21.15 9.28 13.11
CA PRO A 85 -21.26 10.73 13.33
C PRO A 85 -21.93 11.54 12.20
N TRP A 86 -22.27 10.91 11.07
CA TRP A 86 -22.68 11.57 9.82
C TRP A 86 -24.19 11.49 9.51
N LEU A 87 -24.61 11.97 8.33
CA LEU A 87 -26.00 11.95 7.86
C LEU A 87 -26.41 10.57 7.32
N ALA A 88 -27.71 10.30 7.21
CA ALA A 88 -28.22 9.09 6.58
C ALA A 88 -29.36 9.37 5.62
N LEU A 89 -29.50 8.52 4.61
CA LEU A 89 -30.74 8.43 3.85
C LEU A 89 -31.83 7.81 4.76
N PRO A 90 -33.05 8.38 4.82
CA PRO A 90 -34.14 7.78 5.60
C PRO A 90 -34.37 6.32 5.20
N PHE A 91 -34.47 5.42 6.19
CA PHE A 91 -34.60 3.98 5.95
C PHE A 91 -35.83 3.63 5.10
N SER A 92 -36.92 4.41 5.23
CA SER A 92 -38.13 4.28 4.41
C SER A 92 -37.91 4.48 2.92
N ASN A 93 -36.84 5.20 2.51
CA ASN A 93 -36.56 5.54 1.11
C ASN A 93 -35.86 4.39 0.37
N ARG A 94 -36.44 3.20 0.41
CA ARG A 94 -35.90 1.97 -0.19
C ARG A 94 -35.69 2.07 -1.70
N SER A 95 -36.63 2.69 -2.41
CA SER A 95 -36.53 2.89 -3.87
C SER A 95 -35.34 3.78 -4.24
N LEU A 96 -35.07 4.82 -3.46
CA LEU A 96 -33.93 5.71 -3.69
C LEU A 96 -32.61 5.02 -3.33
N ARG A 97 -32.59 4.24 -2.25
CA ARG A 97 -31.47 3.34 -1.90
C ARG A 97 -31.10 2.43 -3.07
N ASP A 98 -32.09 1.74 -3.64
CA ASP A 98 -31.88 0.81 -4.77
C ASP A 98 -31.39 1.57 -6.02
N SER A 99 -31.96 2.74 -6.29
CA SER A 99 -31.56 3.60 -7.42
C SER A 99 -30.11 4.08 -7.29
N LEU A 100 -29.67 4.48 -6.09
CA LEU A 100 -28.29 4.87 -5.83
C LEU A 100 -27.32 3.68 -5.97
N SER A 101 -27.69 2.52 -5.41
CA SER A 101 -26.91 1.29 -5.53
C SER A 101 -26.70 0.88 -6.99
N GLN A 102 -27.76 0.96 -7.81
CA GLN A 102 -27.70 0.65 -9.23
C GLN A 102 -26.90 1.71 -10.01
N LYS A 103 -27.13 3.00 -9.73
CA LYS A 103 -26.47 4.11 -10.43
C LYS A 103 -24.94 4.07 -10.30
N PHE A 104 -24.45 3.67 -9.14
CA PHE A 104 -23.01 3.60 -8.85
C PHE A 104 -22.43 2.20 -8.90
N ASP A 105 -23.21 1.23 -9.43
CA ASP A 105 -22.79 -0.16 -9.60
C ASP A 105 -22.20 -0.79 -8.33
N VAL A 106 -22.90 -0.62 -7.21
CA VAL A 106 -22.45 -1.14 -5.90
C VAL A 106 -22.65 -2.65 -5.85
N GLN A 107 -21.55 -3.39 -6.04
CA GLN A 107 -21.55 -4.86 -6.07
C GLN A 107 -21.32 -5.52 -4.70
N GLY A 108 -20.86 -4.77 -3.70
CA GLY A 108 -20.51 -5.30 -2.38
C GLY A 108 -20.46 -4.22 -1.30
N MET A 109 -20.42 -4.65 -0.03
CA MET A 109 -20.34 -3.76 1.13
C MET A 109 -19.19 -4.18 2.07
N PRO A 110 -18.54 -3.22 2.76
CA PRO A 110 -18.78 -1.78 2.69
C PRO A 110 -18.26 -1.16 1.39
N ALA A 111 -19.05 -0.24 0.81
CA ALA A 111 -18.67 0.57 -0.35
C ALA A 111 -18.79 2.06 -0.03
N LEU A 112 -17.87 2.86 -0.56
CA LEU A 112 -17.83 4.30 -0.35
C LEU A 112 -17.64 4.98 -1.70
N VAL A 113 -18.66 5.69 -2.15
CA VAL A 113 -18.65 6.44 -3.42
C VAL A 113 -18.39 7.89 -3.10
N VAL A 114 -17.53 8.57 -3.85
CA VAL A 114 -17.21 9.98 -3.65
C VAL A 114 -17.77 10.80 -4.80
N LEU A 115 -18.52 11.85 -4.45
CA LEU A 115 -19.06 12.84 -5.37
C LEU A 115 -18.40 14.20 -5.13
N ASP A 116 -18.42 15.06 -6.15
CA ASP A 116 -18.09 16.47 -6.01
C ASP A 116 -19.27 17.29 -5.45
N ASP A 117 -19.06 18.60 -5.30
CA ASP A 117 -20.04 19.59 -4.84
C ASP A 117 -21.31 19.67 -5.71
N LYS A 118 -21.26 19.12 -6.92
CA LYS A 118 -22.36 19.09 -7.90
C LYS A 118 -22.97 17.72 -8.05
N GLY A 119 -22.59 16.74 -7.23
CA GLY A 119 -23.10 15.37 -7.34
C GLY A 119 -22.54 14.58 -8.53
N THR A 120 -21.44 15.04 -9.14
CA THR A 120 -20.73 14.29 -10.18
C THR A 120 -19.84 13.24 -9.53
N LEU A 121 -19.78 12.05 -10.14
CA LEU A 121 -18.95 10.97 -9.65
C LEU A 121 -17.45 11.33 -9.75
N VAL A 122 -16.76 11.27 -8.61
CA VAL A 122 -15.29 11.36 -8.54
C VAL A 122 -14.69 9.96 -8.57
N THR A 123 -15.17 9.05 -7.70
CA THR A 123 -14.72 7.65 -7.67
C THR A 123 -15.71 6.75 -6.95
N THR A 124 -15.81 5.49 -7.39
CA THR A 124 -16.53 4.41 -6.67
C THR A 124 -15.61 3.62 -5.72
N GLU A 125 -14.30 3.85 -5.78
CA GLU A 125 -13.27 3.16 -4.98
C GLU A 125 -12.92 3.94 -3.70
N GLY A 126 -13.83 4.77 -3.20
CA GLY A 126 -13.58 5.67 -2.08
C GLY A 126 -13.14 4.95 -0.81
N ARG A 127 -13.51 3.67 -0.64
CA ARG A 127 -13.09 2.84 0.50
C ARG A 127 -11.56 2.69 0.56
N GLY A 128 -10.91 2.49 -0.58
CA GLY A 128 -9.45 2.41 -0.68
C GLY A 128 -8.76 3.77 -0.63
N LYS A 129 -9.52 4.85 -0.79
CA LYS A 129 -9.03 6.23 -0.92
C LYS A 129 -9.43 7.13 0.25
N VAL A 130 -9.85 6.56 1.39
CA VAL A 130 -10.24 7.37 2.57
C VAL A 130 -9.13 8.33 2.98
N GLY A 131 -7.86 7.89 2.95
CA GLY A 131 -6.70 8.75 3.22
C GLY A 131 -6.50 9.88 2.21
N GLU A 132 -6.94 9.70 0.96
CA GLU A 132 -6.90 10.75 -0.05
C GLU A 132 -7.96 11.83 0.18
N PHE A 133 -9.06 11.56 0.88
CA PHE A 133 -10.13 12.56 1.07
C PHE A 133 -10.18 13.11 2.50
N LEU A 134 -10.07 12.24 3.50
CA LEU A 134 -10.11 12.58 4.91
C LEU A 134 -8.69 12.63 5.47
N ARG A 135 -8.03 13.77 5.23
CA ARG A 135 -6.65 14.06 5.63
C ARG A 135 -6.52 15.47 6.25
N PRO A 136 -5.44 15.76 6.99
CA PRO A 136 -5.13 17.12 7.42
C PRO A 136 -5.09 18.10 6.24
N MET A 137 -5.66 19.30 6.40
CA MET A 137 -5.55 20.40 5.43
C MET A 137 -4.07 20.81 5.31
N GLY A 138 -3.53 20.72 4.09
CA GLY A 138 -2.08 20.87 3.82
C GLY A 138 -1.50 19.78 2.91
N GLY A 139 -2.23 18.70 2.67
CA GLY A 139 -1.79 17.55 1.87
C GLY A 139 -1.64 17.79 0.36
N GLY A 140 -0.79 18.72 -0.07
CA GLY A 140 0.14 18.35 -1.14
C GLY A 140 1.13 17.34 -0.55
N GLY A 141 1.85 16.60 -1.38
CA GLY A 141 3.12 16.06 -0.88
C GLY A 141 4.03 17.18 -0.37
N PRO A 142 5.27 16.85 0.05
CA PRO A 142 6.27 17.87 0.33
C PRO A 142 6.22 18.97 -0.74
N SER A 143 6.08 20.24 -0.35
CA SER A 143 6.15 21.39 -1.27
C SER A 143 7.38 21.28 -2.19
N ALA A 144 7.46 22.03 -3.28
CA ALA A 144 8.69 22.02 -4.09
C ALA A 144 9.95 22.33 -3.25
N GLU A 145 9.82 23.17 -2.21
CA GLU A 145 10.89 23.42 -1.24
C GLU A 145 11.13 22.23 -0.29
N ALA A 146 10.08 21.57 0.22
CA ALA A 146 10.24 20.40 1.07
C ALA A 146 10.77 19.17 0.30
N SER A 147 10.39 19.00 -0.96
CA SER A 147 10.92 17.97 -1.85
C SER A 147 12.41 18.20 -2.11
N ALA A 148 12.83 19.46 -2.24
CA ALA A 148 14.24 19.82 -2.31
C ALA A 148 14.97 19.57 -0.98
N ALA A 149 14.36 19.89 0.16
CA ALA A 149 14.93 19.62 1.49
C ALA A 149 15.08 18.12 1.77
N LEU A 150 14.14 17.29 1.34
CA LEU A 150 14.21 15.84 1.44
C LEU A 150 15.24 15.24 0.48
N THR A 151 15.41 15.81 -0.71
CA THR A 151 16.46 15.43 -1.65
C THR A 151 17.84 15.80 -1.12
N ASP A 152 17.99 16.95 -0.44
CA ASP A 152 19.22 17.31 0.28
C ASP A 152 19.50 16.33 1.45
N LEU A 153 18.43 15.86 2.11
CA LEU A 153 18.52 14.97 3.25
C LEU A 153 18.86 13.52 2.87
N PHE A 154 18.30 13.00 1.77
CA PHE A 154 18.42 11.60 1.36
C PHE A 154 19.23 11.38 0.07
N GLY A 155 19.70 12.44 -0.58
CA GLY A 155 20.32 12.38 -1.91
C GLY A 155 19.29 12.25 -3.03
N GLU A 156 19.76 12.23 -4.28
CA GLU A 156 18.89 12.14 -5.46
C GLU A 156 18.26 10.75 -5.67
N GLU A 157 18.93 9.69 -5.19
CA GLU A 157 18.53 8.31 -5.45
C GLU A 157 18.36 7.48 -4.17
N LEU A 158 17.25 6.75 -4.11
CA LEU A 158 16.97 5.71 -3.13
C LEU A 158 17.03 4.34 -3.79
N LEU A 159 17.32 3.31 -2.99
CA LEU A 159 17.21 1.92 -3.42
C LEU A 159 15.78 1.43 -3.18
N GLY A 160 15.10 1.09 -4.28
CA GLY A 160 13.86 0.33 -4.28
C GLY A 160 14.09 -1.14 -4.64
N LYS A 161 13.05 -1.96 -4.48
CA LYS A 161 13.13 -3.40 -4.78
C LYS A 161 13.22 -3.73 -6.26
N ALA A 162 12.69 -2.84 -7.11
CA ALA A 162 12.78 -2.95 -8.57
C ALA A 162 14.05 -2.31 -9.15
N GLY A 163 14.84 -1.62 -8.33
CA GLY A 163 16.02 -0.86 -8.74
C GLY A 163 16.08 0.51 -8.04
N PRO A 164 17.07 1.34 -8.42
CA PRO A 164 17.15 2.72 -7.97
C PRO A 164 15.90 3.53 -8.36
N VAL A 165 15.44 4.39 -7.46
CA VAL A 165 14.28 5.27 -7.64
C VAL A 165 14.68 6.68 -7.23
N GLN A 166 14.18 7.68 -7.94
CA GLN A 166 14.44 9.08 -7.61
C GLN A 166 13.75 9.46 -6.30
N THR A 167 14.47 10.12 -5.39
CA THR A 167 13.97 10.49 -4.06
C THR A 167 12.70 11.35 -4.13
N SER A 168 12.66 12.30 -5.06
CA SER A 168 11.50 13.19 -5.25
C SER A 168 10.25 12.44 -5.68
N GLU A 169 10.38 11.41 -6.52
CA GLU A 169 9.27 10.56 -6.96
C GLU A 169 8.85 9.58 -5.86
N ALA A 170 9.82 8.95 -5.19
CA ALA A 170 9.59 7.98 -4.14
C ALA A 170 8.87 8.58 -2.93
N LEU A 171 9.16 9.84 -2.61
CA LEU A 171 8.63 10.55 -1.46
C LEU A 171 7.50 11.53 -1.82
N ALA A 172 7.13 11.63 -3.11
CA ALA A 172 6.02 12.45 -3.56
C ALA A 172 4.71 12.02 -2.90
N GLY A 173 4.01 12.96 -2.27
CA GLY A 173 2.71 12.71 -1.64
C GLY A 173 2.76 12.05 -0.26
N LYS A 174 3.95 11.73 0.27
CA LYS A 174 4.10 11.14 1.61
C LYS A 174 4.05 12.24 2.67
N GLN A 175 3.17 12.08 3.66
CA GLN A 175 3.00 13.06 4.74
C GLN A 175 4.04 12.89 5.85
N HIS A 176 4.57 11.68 5.99
CA HIS A 176 5.52 11.37 7.04
C HIS A 176 6.56 10.42 6.49
N ILE A 177 7.82 10.66 6.86
CA ILE A 177 8.94 9.83 6.44
C ILE A 177 9.60 9.31 7.70
N MET A 178 9.73 8.00 7.80
CA MET A 178 10.36 7.36 8.94
C MET A 178 11.74 6.83 8.54
N ILE A 179 12.79 7.41 9.11
CA ILE A 179 14.14 6.92 8.95
C ILE A 179 14.38 5.79 9.94
N TYR A 180 14.77 4.63 9.43
CA TYR A 180 15.06 3.45 10.23
C TYR A 180 16.55 3.15 10.24
N PHE A 181 17.23 3.47 11.35
CA PHE A 181 18.63 3.16 11.56
C PHE A 181 18.78 1.75 12.12
N SER A 182 19.50 0.88 11.39
CA SER A 182 19.64 -0.52 11.79
C SER A 182 20.87 -1.18 11.16
N ALA A 183 21.28 -2.34 11.68
CA ALA A 183 22.40 -3.11 11.14
C ALA A 183 22.17 -4.61 11.28
N HIS A 184 22.60 -5.37 10.27
CA HIS A 184 22.53 -6.83 10.25
C HIS A 184 23.26 -7.44 11.44
N SER A 185 24.43 -6.89 11.79
CA SER A 185 25.27 -7.38 12.88
C SER A 185 24.69 -7.10 14.29
N CYS A 186 23.65 -6.27 14.42
CA CYS A 186 23.06 -5.93 15.71
C CYS A 186 21.96 -6.94 16.13
N PRO A 187 22.09 -7.63 17.28
CA PRO A 187 21.08 -8.58 17.75
C PRO A 187 19.71 -7.95 18.06
N HIS A 188 19.69 -6.72 18.58
CA HIS A 188 18.45 -6.00 18.87
C HIS A 188 17.72 -5.59 17.59
N CYS A 189 18.47 -5.17 16.56
CA CYS A 189 17.97 -4.89 15.23
C CYS A 189 17.28 -6.10 14.61
N ARG A 190 17.94 -7.28 14.59
CA ARG A 190 17.36 -8.51 14.04
C ARG A 190 16.10 -9.00 14.74
N LYS A 191 15.91 -8.64 16.02
CA LYS A 191 14.66 -8.92 16.76
C LYS A 191 13.55 -7.92 16.43
N PHE A 192 13.91 -6.67 16.14
CA PHE A 192 12.96 -5.58 15.95
C PHE A 192 12.47 -5.48 14.50
N THR A 193 13.32 -5.71 13.50
CA THR A 193 12.94 -5.60 12.07
C THR A 193 11.73 -6.44 11.69
N PRO A 194 11.60 -7.71 12.11
CA PRO A 194 10.42 -8.50 11.77
C PRO A 194 9.13 -7.89 12.37
N GLN A 195 9.21 -7.34 13.58
CA GLN A 195 8.06 -6.69 14.24
C GLN A 195 7.64 -5.42 13.51
N LEU A 196 8.61 -4.63 13.03
CA LEU A 196 8.33 -3.45 12.22
C LEU A 196 7.74 -3.84 10.86
N ALA A 197 8.25 -4.90 10.25
CA ALA A 197 7.80 -5.36 8.94
C ALA A 197 6.39 -5.97 8.96
N GLU A 198 6.02 -6.70 10.02
CA GLU A 198 4.63 -7.15 10.25
C GLU A 198 3.64 -5.98 10.32
N ARG A 199 4.11 -4.82 10.79
CA ARG A 199 3.28 -3.60 10.95
C ARG A 199 3.37 -2.66 9.76
N TYR A 200 4.23 -2.96 8.80
CA TYR A 200 4.45 -2.11 7.63
C TYR A 200 3.14 -1.85 6.87
N PHE A 201 2.24 -2.82 6.82
CA PHE A 201 0.91 -2.63 6.21
C PHE A 201 0.10 -1.52 6.88
N HIS A 202 0.13 -1.42 8.21
CA HIS A 202 -0.55 -0.35 8.95
C HIS A 202 0.16 1.00 8.80
N ILE A 203 1.49 0.99 8.69
CA ILE A 203 2.32 2.18 8.48
C ILE A 203 2.09 2.76 7.08
N PHE A 204 2.02 1.89 6.07
CA PHE A 204 1.70 2.25 4.70
C PHE A 204 0.27 2.80 4.57
N ALA A 205 -0.68 2.21 5.29
CA ALA A 205 -2.05 2.72 5.39
C ALA A 205 -2.16 4.07 6.12
N ALA A 206 -1.10 4.51 6.82
CA ALA A 206 -1.00 5.81 7.46
C ALA A 206 -0.19 6.84 6.64
N ASP A 207 0.07 6.55 5.36
CA ASP A 207 0.85 7.40 4.43
C ASP A 207 2.29 7.69 4.91
N ILE A 208 2.88 6.74 5.64
CA ILE A 208 4.27 6.82 6.12
C ILE A 208 5.16 5.94 5.22
N GLU A 209 6.23 6.54 4.69
CA GLU A 209 7.27 5.80 3.96
C GLU A 209 8.47 5.53 4.87
N ILE A 210 9.05 4.31 4.82
CA ILE A 210 10.22 3.97 5.64
C ILE A 210 11.48 4.02 4.76
N ILE A 211 12.49 4.75 5.23
CA ILE A 211 13.82 4.78 4.60
C ILE A 211 14.81 4.09 5.53
N PHE A 212 15.32 2.95 5.09
CA PHE A 212 16.35 2.21 5.81
C PHE A 212 17.72 2.86 5.65
N VAL A 213 18.36 3.12 6.79
CA VAL A 213 19.73 3.61 6.89
C VAL A 213 20.58 2.56 7.58
N SER A 214 21.43 1.91 6.80
CA SER A 214 22.29 0.84 7.31
C SER A 214 23.49 1.39 8.04
N SER A 215 23.72 0.88 9.25
CA SER A 215 24.97 1.05 10.00
C SER A 215 25.92 -0.16 9.82
N ASP A 216 25.70 -1.01 8.81
CA ASP A 216 26.58 -2.14 8.53
C ASP A 216 27.92 -1.69 7.96
N GLN A 217 28.99 -2.40 8.33
CA GLN A 217 30.33 -2.10 7.84
C GLN A 217 30.58 -2.66 6.43
N TYR A 218 29.86 -3.72 6.06
CA TYR A 218 30.06 -4.46 4.82
C TYR A 218 28.79 -4.46 3.96
N GLU A 219 28.96 -4.24 2.66
CA GLU A 219 27.87 -4.21 1.68
C GLU A 219 27.13 -5.56 1.57
N SER A 220 27.84 -6.67 1.76
CA SER A 220 27.23 -8.00 1.79
C SER A 220 26.24 -8.17 2.94
N SER A 221 26.56 -7.62 4.12
CA SER A 221 25.67 -7.61 5.28
C SER A 221 24.44 -6.71 5.03
N PHE A 222 24.67 -5.54 4.42
CA PHE A 222 23.59 -4.65 3.99
C PHE A 222 22.63 -5.34 3.02
N ASN A 223 23.14 -5.91 1.92
CA ASN A 223 22.32 -6.52 0.88
C ASN A 223 21.49 -7.69 1.41
N SER A 224 22.09 -8.55 2.24
CA SER A 224 21.37 -9.65 2.87
C SER A 224 20.23 -9.15 3.75
N TYR A 225 20.48 -8.12 4.56
CA TYR A 225 19.52 -7.65 5.54
C TYR A 225 18.41 -6.79 4.94
N TYR A 226 18.77 -5.89 4.01
CA TYR A 226 17.82 -5.12 3.23
C TYR A 226 16.91 -6.03 2.40
N GLY A 227 17.41 -7.17 1.91
CA GLY A 227 16.61 -8.16 1.19
C GLY A 227 15.41 -8.71 1.98
N GLU A 228 15.44 -8.66 3.31
CA GLU A 228 14.37 -9.12 4.20
C GLU A 228 13.31 -8.04 4.48
N MET A 229 13.56 -6.79 4.08
CA MET A 229 12.72 -5.62 4.39
C MET A 229 11.86 -5.22 3.18
N PRO A 230 10.60 -4.76 3.35
CA PRO A 230 9.73 -4.37 2.23
C PRO A 230 9.90 -2.92 1.74
N TRP A 231 10.60 -2.07 2.50
CA TRP A 231 10.70 -0.62 2.29
C TRP A 231 11.94 -0.16 1.52
N LEU A 232 12.09 1.15 1.32
CA LEU A 232 13.22 1.80 0.62
C LEU A 232 14.49 1.84 1.47
N ALA A 233 15.65 2.02 0.85
CA ALA A 233 16.92 2.19 1.57
C ALA A 233 17.80 3.27 0.95
N LEU A 234 18.64 3.90 1.78
CA LEU A 234 19.75 4.69 1.27
C LEU A 234 20.80 3.77 0.61
N PRO A 235 21.39 4.19 -0.53
CA PRO A 235 22.46 3.43 -1.16
C PRO A 235 23.63 3.18 -0.20
N PHE A 236 24.19 1.97 -0.24
CA PHE A 236 25.30 1.62 0.65
C PHE A 236 26.58 2.42 0.35
N SER A 237 26.71 2.95 -0.87
CA SER A 237 27.79 3.84 -1.28
C SER A 237 27.78 5.19 -0.56
N GLU A 238 26.61 5.69 -0.16
CA GLU A 238 26.41 7.02 0.43
C GLU A 238 26.80 7.07 1.91
N ARG A 239 28.06 6.73 2.23
CA ARG A 239 28.57 6.70 3.60
C ARG A 239 28.48 8.06 4.30
N SER A 240 28.92 9.13 3.64
CA SER A 240 28.89 10.49 4.18
C SER A 240 27.47 10.92 4.57
N LEU A 241 26.49 10.59 3.73
CA LEU A 241 25.09 10.93 3.97
C LEU A 241 24.53 10.16 5.18
N ARG A 242 24.78 8.84 5.25
CA ARG A 242 24.34 8.02 6.39
C ARG A 242 24.93 8.50 7.72
N ASP A 243 26.23 8.84 7.72
CA ASP A 243 26.92 9.37 8.90
C ASP A 243 26.37 10.76 9.29
N SER A 244 26.14 11.63 8.30
CA SER A 244 25.55 12.96 8.50
C SER A 244 24.14 12.88 9.07
N LEU A 245 23.32 11.93 8.61
CA LEU A 245 21.97 11.70 9.12
C LEU A 245 21.99 11.19 10.56
N ALA A 246 22.85 10.21 10.86
CA ALA A 246 23.01 9.71 12.22
C ALA A 246 23.44 10.83 13.18
N GLN A 247 24.34 11.72 12.74
CA GLN A 247 24.77 12.87 13.54
C GLN A 247 23.66 13.92 13.67
N LYS A 248 22.96 14.26 12.58
CA LYS A 248 21.89 15.28 12.55
C LYS A 248 20.75 14.94 13.50
N PHE A 249 20.41 13.66 13.64
CA PHE A 249 19.35 13.19 14.52
C PHE A 249 19.85 12.62 15.86
N ASP A 250 21.12 12.88 16.23
CA ASP A 250 21.74 12.43 17.49
C ASP A 250 21.51 10.93 17.78
N VAL A 251 21.68 10.09 16.75
CA VAL A 251 21.46 8.64 16.84
C VAL A 251 22.59 7.99 17.63
N LYS A 252 22.34 7.72 18.92
CA LYS A 252 23.33 7.13 19.86
C LYS A 252 23.37 5.61 19.85
N GLY A 253 22.40 4.95 19.23
CA GLY A 253 22.28 3.49 19.22
C GLY A 253 21.31 3.00 18.16
N ILE A 254 21.34 1.70 17.89
CA ILE A 254 20.46 1.04 16.93
C ILE A 254 19.76 -0.17 17.60
N PRO A 255 18.51 -0.49 17.22
CA PRO A 255 17.70 0.19 16.19
C PRO A 255 17.14 1.54 16.67
N THR A 256 17.08 2.55 15.80
CA THR A 256 16.45 3.85 16.09
C THR A 256 15.50 4.23 14.96
N LEU A 257 14.35 4.81 15.30
CA LEU A 257 13.40 5.36 14.35
C LEU A 257 13.32 6.88 14.51
N VAL A 258 13.39 7.59 13.39
CA VAL A 258 13.23 9.04 13.34
C VAL A 258 12.02 9.32 12.46
N LEU A 259 11.01 10.00 13.00
CA LEU A 259 9.88 10.47 12.20
C LEU A 259 10.13 11.89 11.76
N LEU A 260 10.05 12.11 10.47
CA LEU A 260 9.99 13.41 9.84
C LEU A 260 8.56 13.71 9.41
N GLY A 261 8.19 14.99 9.53
CA GLY A 261 6.99 15.53 8.90
C GLY A 261 7.18 15.72 7.39
N ASP A 262 6.13 16.18 6.75
CA ASP A 262 6.03 16.50 5.32
C ASP A 262 7.07 17.54 4.87
N GLU A 263 7.50 18.45 5.75
CA GLU A 263 8.54 19.44 5.49
C GLU A 263 9.98 18.95 5.76
N GLY A 264 10.17 17.69 6.15
CA GLY A 264 11.48 17.18 6.60
C GLY A 264 11.88 17.66 8.01
N THR A 265 10.94 18.25 8.75
CA THR A 265 11.11 18.65 10.15
C THR A 265 11.06 17.43 11.06
N LEU A 266 11.88 17.44 12.11
CA LEU A 266 11.91 16.35 13.08
C LEU A 266 10.63 16.37 13.94
N VAL A 267 9.83 15.32 13.84
CA VAL A 267 8.61 15.14 14.65
C VAL A 267 8.93 14.35 15.91
N ALA A 268 9.69 13.26 15.78
CA ALA A 268 10.09 12.44 16.92
C ALA A 268 11.35 11.62 16.63
N THR A 269 12.11 11.32 17.68
CA THR A 269 13.20 10.33 17.65
C THR A 269 12.93 9.31 18.74
N GLU A 270 12.73 8.05 18.36
CA GLU A 270 12.31 7.00 19.28
C GLU A 270 13.17 5.75 19.17
N GLY A 271 13.37 5.11 20.33
CA GLY A 271 14.04 3.82 20.46
C GLY A 271 13.09 2.63 20.28
N PRO A 272 13.60 1.39 20.25
CA PRO A 272 12.82 0.19 19.93
C PRO A 272 11.69 -0.14 20.91
N GLY A 273 11.72 0.42 22.12
CA GLY A 273 10.76 0.13 23.19
C GLY A 273 9.47 0.98 23.18
N ARG A 274 9.38 2.00 22.31
CA ARG A 274 8.23 2.93 22.26
C ARG A 274 7.48 2.97 20.94
N VAL A 275 7.90 2.16 19.98
CA VAL A 275 7.28 2.05 18.65
C VAL A 275 5.81 1.66 18.75
N ASP A 276 5.45 0.82 19.72
CA ASP A 276 4.07 0.49 20.05
C ASP A 276 3.24 1.69 20.50
N GLU A 277 3.76 2.46 21.44
CA GLU A 277 3.10 3.66 21.97
C GLU A 277 2.93 4.73 20.89
N PHE A 278 3.93 4.83 20.02
CA PHE A 278 4.00 5.76 18.90
C PHE A 278 3.04 5.40 17.76
N LEU A 279 3.03 4.15 17.29
CA LEU A 279 2.06 3.68 16.29
C LEU A 279 0.63 3.80 16.81
N ARG A 280 0.43 3.60 18.13
CA ARG A 280 -0.86 3.76 18.79
C ARG A 280 -1.29 5.23 18.90
N ALA A 281 -0.35 6.15 19.11
CA ALA A 281 -0.59 7.60 19.10
C ALA A 281 -0.93 8.11 17.69
N MET A 282 -0.42 7.47 16.63
CA MET A 282 -0.71 7.81 15.23
C MET A 282 -1.93 7.07 14.64
N GLY A 283 -2.76 6.43 15.48
CA GLY A 283 -4.02 5.79 15.06
C GLY A 283 -3.90 4.35 14.56
N GLY A 284 -2.71 3.73 14.66
CA GLY A 284 -2.52 2.31 14.42
C GLY A 284 -2.91 1.50 15.66
N GLY A 285 -4.15 1.00 15.69
CA GLY A 285 -4.60 0.07 16.73
C GLY A 285 -3.71 -1.18 16.82
N SER A 286 -3.53 -1.71 18.04
CA SER A 286 -2.79 -2.95 18.28
C SER A 286 -3.36 -4.11 17.45
N PRO A 287 -2.53 -4.98 16.85
CA PRO A 287 -3.04 -6.16 16.16
C PRO A 287 -3.83 -7.01 17.17
N PRO A 288 -5.04 -7.50 16.80
CA PRO A 288 -5.75 -8.43 17.66
C PRO A 288 -4.86 -9.66 17.89
N ALA A 289 -4.67 -10.02 19.16
CA ALA A 289 -3.90 -11.19 19.55
C ALA A 289 -4.48 -12.43 18.84
N GLY A 290 -3.73 -12.97 17.87
CA GLY A 290 -4.12 -14.18 17.14
C GLY A 290 -4.35 -14.05 15.63
N SER A 291 -3.96 -12.96 14.96
CA SER A 291 -4.00 -12.92 13.49
C SER A 291 -2.91 -13.80 12.85
N GLN A 292 -3.17 -15.11 12.76
CA GLN A 292 -2.34 -16.04 11.97
C GLN A 292 -2.34 -15.70 10.47
N PHE A 293 -3.29 -14.87 10.03
CA PHE A 293 -3.41 -14.43 8.64
C PHE A 293 -2.27 -13.50 8.18
N CYS A 294 -1.74 -12.65 9.07
CA CYS A 294 -0.65 -11.74 8.73
C CYS A 294 0.68 -12.50 8.55
N THR A 295 0.95 -13.47 9.42
CA THR A 295 2.14 -14.32 9.35
C THR A 295 2.12 -15.24 8.12
N LEU A 296 0.95 -15.73 7.71
CA LEU A 296 0.81 -16.60 6.53
C LEU A 296 0.93 -15.83 5.21
N PHE A 297 0.43 -14.59 5.12
CA PHE A 297 0.64 -13.74 3.95
C PHE A 297 2.11 -13.31 3.81
N TYR A 298 2.77 -13.01 4.94
CA TYR A 298 4.21 -12.74 4.99
C TYR A 298 5.04 -13.99 4.65
N GLN A 299 4.70 -15.17 5.18
CA GLN A 299 5.34 -16.43 4.80
C GLN A 299 5.09 -16.80 3.34
N PHE A 300 3.93 -16.48 2.76
CA PHE A 300 3.63 -16.79 1.36
C PHE A 300 4.42 -15.91 0.38
N LEU A 301 4.65 -14.64 0.71
CA LEU A 301 5.51 -13.74 -0.08
C LEU A 301 7.01 -14.09 0.04
N PHE A 302 7.46 -14.67 1.16
CA PHE A 302 8.89 -14.88 1.44
C PHE A 302 9.34 -16.34 1.57
N SER A 303 8.46 -17.33 1.49
CA SER A 303 8.82 -18.76 1.44
C SER A 303 9.12 -19.20 0.00
N ARG A 304 10.13 -18.59 -0.61
CA ARG A 304 10.97 -19.24 -1.63
C ARG A 304 12.39 -19.25 -1.11
N LYS A 305 12.73 -20.27 -0.31
CA LYS A 305 14.13 -20.62 -0.08
C LYS A 305 14.76 -20.92 -1.44
N PRO A 306 15.84 -20.23 -1.86
CA PRO A 306 16.58 -20.63 -3.04
C PRO A 306 17.39 -21.85 -2.62
N ASN A 307 16.91 -23.05 -2.93
CA ASN A 307 17.72 -24.25 -2.77
C ASN A 307 18.09 -24.84 -4.12
N ARG A 308 19.40 -24.72 -4.37
CA ARG A 308 20.27 -25.66 -5.11
C ARG A 308 19.98 -25.82 -6.59
N PHE A 309 20.69 -25.02 -7.40
CA PHE A 309 21.52 -25.55 -8.48
C PHE A 309 22.58 -24.49 -8.85
N ALA A 310 23.58 -24.32 -7.99
CA ALA A 310 24.87 -23.84 -8.44
C ALA A 310 25.68 -25.08 -8.83
N LEU A 311 25.91 -25.27 -10.13
CA LEU A 311 27.08 -25.92 -10.74
C LEU A 311 26.83 -26.03 -12.25
N PHE A 312 27.34 -25.05 -13.00
CA PHE A 312 28.32 -25.23 -14.07
C PHE A 312 28.49 -23.89 -14.81
N SER A 313 29.43 -23.09 -14.37
CA SER A 313 30.05 -22.05 -15.21
C SER A 313 31.30 -22.67 -15.86
N GLN A 314 31.25 -22.96 -17.15
CA GLN A 314 32.46 -22.97 -17.99
C GLN A 314 32.13 -22.51 -19.41
N GLY A 315 32.81 -21.42 -19.81
CA GLY A 315 33.04 -20.99 -21.20
C GLY A 315 31.80 -20.47 -21.92
N VAL A 316 31.84 -19.37 -22.66
CA VAL A 316 32.89 -18.96 -23.59
C VAL A 316 32.79 -17.44 -23.80
N ARG A 317 33.94 -16.78 -23.78
CA ARG A 317 34.16 -15.38 -24.17
C ARG A 317 33.76 -15.17 -25.63
N GLY A 318 33.49 -13.91 -25.98
CA GLY A 318 32.93 -13.52 -27.28
C GLY A 318 33.74 -13.92 -28.52
N ILE A 319 33.17 -13.62 -29.69
CA ILE A 319 33.76 -12.77 -30.74
C ILE A 319 32.79 -12.71 -31.95
N ASN A 320 32.49 -11.48 -32.35
CA ASN A 320 32.23 -10.91 -33.67
C ASN A 320 31.70 -11.77 -34.84
N ASN A 321 30.62 -11.28 -35.43
CA ASN A 321 30.20 -11.52 -36.81
C ASN A 321 31.08 -10.72 -37.80
N LYS A 322 31.68 -11.41 -38.78
CA LYS A 322 31.69 -11.03 -40.22
C LYS A 322 32.25 -12.19 -41.08
N PRO A 323 32.03 -12.21 -42.42
CA PRO A 323 31.42 -13.36 -43.09
C PRO A 323 32.34 -14.06 -44.09
N ASP A 324 31.84 -15.18 -44.60
CA ASP A 324 32.14 -15.88 -45.86
C ASP A 324 33.60 -16.00 -46.31
N SER A 325 34.08 -17.25 -46.41
CA SER A 325 34.33 -17.91 -47.70
C SER A 325 35.18 -19.18 -47.56
N ASN A 326 34.76 -20.20 -48.32
CA ASN A 326 35.57 -21.16 -49.06
C ASN A 326 36.75 -21.92 -48.39
N ASN A 327 36.58 -23.24 -48.34
CA ASN A 327 37.29 -24.21 -49.18
C ASN A 327 38.01 -25.36 -48.43
N ASN A 328 37.65 -26.56 -48.89
CA ASN A 328 38.46 -27.75 -49.06
C ASN A 328 39.09 -28.52 -47.88
N ASN A 329 38.64 -29.78 -47.87
CA ASN A 329 39.45 -31.00 -47.95
C ASN A 329 39.74 -31.80 -46.67
N ASN A 330 39.20 -33.01 -46.77
CA ASN A 330 39.85 -34.30 -46.55
C ASN A 330 39.83 -34.93 -45.16
N ASN A 331 38.89 -35.88 -45.07
CA ASN A 331 39.18 -37.32 -44.94
C ASN A 331 39.76 -37.80 -43.60
N LYS A 332 38.94 -38.49 -42.80
CA LYS A 332 38.99 -39.97 -42.69
C LYS A 332 37.98 -40.52 -41.68
N ASN A 333 37.18 -41.46 -42.18
CA ASN A 333 36.56 -42.62 -41.55
C ASN A 333 36.87 -42.89 -40.06
N LYS A 334 35.80 -43.12 -39.28
CA LYS A 334 35.47 -44.47 -38.79
C LYS A 334 34.07 -44.55 -38.16
N ASN A 335 33.29 -45.51 -38.65
CA ASN A 335 32.06 -46.07 -38.10
C ASN A 335 32.15 -46.40 -36.60
N LYS A 336 31.06 -46.12 -35.86
CA LYS A 336 30.19 -47.16 -35.25
C LYS A 336 29.06 -46.55 -34.39
N ASN A 337 27.84 -46.95 -34.75
CA ASN A 337 26.70 -47.34 -33.91
C ASN A 337 26.18 -46.46 -32.76
N ASN A 338 24.89 -46.13 -32.94
CA ASN A 338 23.74 -46.44 -32.06
C ASN A 338 22.96 -45.27 -31.44
N ASN A 339 21.69 -45.26 -31.84
CA ASN A 339 20.46 -45.04 -31.07
C ASN A 339 20.03 -43.61 -30.71
N ASN A 340 18.91 -43.26 -31.37
CA ASN A 340 17.70 -42.64 -30.82
C ASN A 340 17.84 -41.36 -30.03
N ASN A 341 17.47 -40.22 -30.65
CA ASN A 341 16.80 -39.16 -29.92
C ASN A 341 15.87 -38.32 -30.82
N LYS A 342 14.61 -38.75 -30.94
CA LYS A 342 13.49 -37.87 -31.30
C LYS A 342 12.76 -37.54 -30.00
N GLN A 343 13.14 -36.46 -29.31
CA GLN A 343 12.24 -35.65 -28.46
C GLN A 343 13.02 -34.49 -27.84
N PRO A 344 12.95 -33.28 -28.43
CA PRO A 344 13.09 -32.07 -27.60
C PRO A 344 12.14 -30.91 -27.96
N ARG A 345 11.16 -31.08 -28.87
CA ARG A 345 10.25 -29.97 -29.25
C ARG A 345 8.91 -29.97 -28.51
N GLU A 346 8.37 -31.14 -28.16
CA GLU A 346 7.08 -31.22 -27.45
C GLU A 346 7.18 -30.84 -25.96
N GLN A 347 8.31 -31.14 -25.30
CA GLN A 347 8.53 -30.79 -23.90
C GLN A 347 8.63 -29.27 -23.69
N THR A 348 9.24 -28.56 -24.64
CA THR A 348 9.39 -27.10 -24.59
C THR A 348 8.05 -26.39 -24.80
N GLN A 349 7.20 -26.92 -25.69
CA GLN A 349 5.85 -26.38 -25.91
C GLN A 349 4.92 -26.64 -24.71
N GLN A 350 5.02 -27.82 -24.08
CA GLN A 350 4.28 -28.14 -22.86
C GLN A 350 4.71 -27.26 -21.68
N GLN A 351 6.01 -27.01 -21.53
CA GLN A 351 6.53 -26.12 -20.48
C GLN A 351 6.10 -24.66 -20.67
N GLN A 352 6.09 -24.17 -21.91
CA GLN A 352 5.60 -22.82 -22.21
C GLN A 352 4.08 -22.68 -21.98
N ASN A 353 3.30 -23.71 -22.35
CA ASN A 353 1.87 -23.72 -22.09
C ASN A 353 1.54 -23.81 -20.59
N GLN A 354 2.33 -24.55 -19.80
CA GLN A 354 2.22 -24.57 -18.35
C GLN A 354 2.56 -23.21 -17.72
N GLN A 355 3.61 -22.54 -18.19
CA GLN A 355 3.96 -21.19 -17.70
C GLN A 355 2.87 -20.16 -18.03
N GLN A 356 2.27 -20.21 -19.22
CA GLN A 356 1.16 -19.32 -19.58
C GLN A 356 -0.14 -19.63 -18.82
N GLN A 357 -0.40 -20.90 -18.50
CA GLN A 357 -1.53 -21.26 -17.63
C GLN A 357 -1.31 -20.78 -16.19
N GLN A 358 -0.09 -20.92 -15.66
CA GLN A 358 0.25 -20.42 -14.33
C GLN A 358 0.17 -18.89 -14.25
N HIS A 359 0.59 -18.18 -15.30
CA HIS A 359 0.47 -16.72 -15.36
C HIS A 359 -0.98 -16.25 -15.44
N ARG A 360 -1.84 -16.94 -16.21
CA ARG A 360 -3.30 -16.66 -16.24
C ARG A 360 -3.99 -16.96 -14.92
N GLN A 361 -3.58 -18.01 -14.21
CA GLN A 361 -4.08 -18.30 -12.87
C GLN A 361 -3.61 -17.25 -11.85
N GLN A 362 -2.39 -16.72 -11.99
CA GLN A 362 -1.89 -15.60 -11.18
C GLN A 362 -2.68 -14.31 -11.38
N LEU A 363 -2.99 -13.95 -12.62
CA LEU A 363 -3.81 -12.78 -12.95
C LEU A 363 -5.24 -12.93 -12.42
N SER A 364 -5.84 -14.12 -12.57
CA SER A 364 -7.16 -14.43 -12.00
C SER A 364 -7.21 -14.38 -10.47
N LEU A 365 -6.12 -14.77 -9.78
CA LEU A 365 -6.01 -14.66 -8.33
C LEU A 365 -5.76 -13.21 -7.87
N GLN A 366 -5.03 -12.42 -8.64
CA GLN A 366 -4.89 -10.97 -8.40
C GLN A 366 -6.23 -10.24 -8.57
N GLU A 367 -6.99 -10.58 -9.61
CA GLU A 367 -8.35 -10.04 -9.82
C GLU A 367 -9.32 -10.47 -8.71
N GLN A 368 -9.21 -11.70 -8.19
CA GLN A 368 -10.01 -12.16 -7.05
C GLN A 368 -9.61 -11.52 -5.72
N CYS A 369 -8.33 -11.15 -5.52
CA CYS A 369 -7.87 -10.41 -4.34
C CYS A 369 -8.34 -8.94 -4.34
N CYS A 370 -8.49 -8.32 -5.51
CA CYS A 370 -9.09 -6.97 -5.63
C CYS A 370 -10.59 -6.94 -5.34
N VAL A 371 -11.29 -8.07 -5.43
CA VAL A 371 -12.75 -8.16 -5.19
C VAL A 371 -13.09 -8.43 -3.71
N ILE A 372 -12.11 -8.77 -2.86
CA ILE A 372 -12.32 -9.11 -1.44
C ILE A 372 -11.76 -8.06 -0.46
N SER A 373 -11.01 -7.05 -0.93
CA SER A 373 -10.49 -5.96 -0.08
C SER A 373 -11.33 -4.71 -0.20
#